data_AF-N1ZNU3-F1
#
_entry.id   AF-N1ZNU3-F1
#
_cell.length_a   1.000
_cell.length_b   1.000
_cell.length_c   1.000
_cell.angle_alpha   90.00
_cell.angle_beta   90.00
_cell.angle_gamma   90.00
#
_symmetry.space_group_name_H-M   'P 1'
#
loop_
_entity.id
_entity.type
_entity.pdbx_description
1 polymer ?
#
loop_
_entity_poly.entity_id
_entity_poly.type
_entity_poly.pdbx_seq_one_letter_code
_entity_poly.pdbx_strand_id
1 'polypeptide(L)'
;MFIGRIGFQQNFQTGFLSGQQKTLSRLQQSIQQSKVQNNKDTFTQSSHSTIYLETNKGVNRLTPLTTEPIPCRLLSEVHPESVIKFDKPSGFAQHYNYSEEDALIYQYYKKNCYKSWNVTSDKFVMTENSTEEEIKNYTLKMVEVGMNQFVRDSLKDTLTKEELENFRQELIKNGVDDEIDWWEVNCDSAYVTMGTSPEYLEEDIDYICSRYVALKNRIENQYTGEEKEKNMQILNEIYNRNIEDFVSYYAKDVGSFFENLGQSGVSEDMKNSLNAIIDQKIAEYEDYIAQNKNFASISNEEDTWLYKDDIFMAAQLRKSMAASKGITENIDAKSKYDYNHSSKFDFSEYLQNNVKGNITGEDSTYKTEKEFSYSLEDLKFAGIYANTMQSYLDVSYWGYSNKNNDIALGKQFAEEFRNIKSITSKLNIGENLKKTIEKTFRPFLNKLMDKIDKGIEENRKDPLLNLRLSYINRIAVFNAFSV
;
A
#
# COMPACT_ATOMS: atom_id res chain seq x y z
N MET A 1 80.86 33.55 22.41
CA MET A 1 81.83 32.64 23.03
C MET A 1 81.42 31.22 22.69
N PHE A 2 82.38 30.47 22.14
CA PHE A 2 82.39 29.07 21.68
C PHE A 2 81.74 28.06 22.67
N ILE A 3 81.40 26.79 22.38
CA ILE A 3 81.19 25.90 21.21
C ILE A 3 80.59 24.62 21.83
N GLY A 4 79.76 23.87 21.09
CA GLY A 4 79.47 22.45 21.39
C GLY A 4 78.55 21.81 20.35
N ARG A 5 79.05 20.81 19.62
CA ARG A 5 78.61 20.33 18.30
C ARG A 5 78.19 18.85 18.38
N ILE A 6 77.40 18.38 17.39
CA ILE A 6 77.17 16.97 16.97
C ILE A 6 76.08 16.22 17.78
N GLY A 7 75.13 15.44 17.26
CA GLY A 7 74.85 14.90 15.92
C GLY A 7 74.47 13.41 16.01
N PHE A 8 73.25 13.09 15.52
CA PHE A 8 72.78 11.82 14.93
C PHE A 8 72.63 10.49 15.72
N GLN A 9 71.36 10.07 15.79
CA GLN A 9 70.75 8.78 15.40
C GLN A 9 70.78 7.50 16.28
N GLN A 10 69.57 6.92 16.31
CA GLN A 10 69.15 5.51 16.47
C GLN A 10 69.08 4.88 17.87
N ASN A 11 67.85 4.75 18.36
CA ASN A 11 67.27 3.48 18.82
C ASN A 11 65.72 3.58 18.79
N PHE A 12 65.16 3.39 17.60
CA PHE A 12 63.82 2.83 17.43
C PHE A 12 63.89 1.33 17.77
N GLN A 13 62.77 0.75 18.22
CA GLN A 13 62.60 -0.63 18.71
C GLN A 13 62.88 -0.83 20.20
N THR A 14 61.91 -0.47 21.04
CA THR A 14 61.55 -1.21 22.28
C THR A 14 60.22 -0.74 22.89
N GLY A 15 59.68 0.42 22.48
CA GLY A 15 58.41 0.95 23.01
C GLY A 15 57.11 0.49 22.31
N PHE A 16 57.18 -0.08 21.10
CA PHE A 16 55.97 -0.39 20.29
C PHE A 16 55.46 -1.83 20.49
N LEU A 17 56.31 -2.76 20.94
CA LEU A 17 55.94 -4.17 21.16
C LEU A 17 55.35 -4.45 22.56
N SER A 18 55.67 -3.63 23.56
CA SER A 18 55.10 -3.77 24.92
C SER A 18 53.67 -3.23 25.04
N GLY A 19 53.31 -2.26 24.19
CA GLY A 19 51.95 -1.73 24.08
C GLY A 19 50.99 -2.73 23.41
N GLN A 20 51.43 -3.37 22.32
CA GLN A 20 50.60 -4.33 21.58
C GLN A 20 50.38 -5.66 22.34
N GLN A 21 51.36 -6.12 23.11
CA GLN A 21 51.17 -7.31 23.98
C GLN A 21 50.21 -7.04 25.14
N LYS A 22 50.23 -5.86 25.78
CA LYS A 22 49.27 -5.50 26.84
C LYS A 22 47.83 -5.35 26.33
N THR A 23 47.63 -4.92 25.09
CA THR A 23 46.29 -4.86 24.48
C THR A 23 45.76 -6.24 24.06
N LEU A 24 46.63 -7.14 23.59
CA LEU A 24 46.24 -8.53 23.25
C LEU A 24 45.92 -9.37 24.50
N SER A 25 46.64 -9.20 25.61
CA SER A 25 46.31 -9.88 26.87
C SER A 25 45.00 -9.40 27.49
N ARG A 26 44.66 -8.11 27.34
CA ARG A 26 43.37 -7.55 27.78
C ARG A 26 42.19 -8.00 26.91
N LEU A 27 42.40 -8.14 25.59
CA LEU A 27 41.42 -8.73 24.68
C LEU A 27 41.23 -10.23 24.92
N GLN A 28 42.28 -10.99 25.25
CA GLN A 28 42.15 -12.41 25.61
C GLN A 28 41.50 -12.64 26.98
N GLN A 29 41.75 -11.77 27.97
CA GLN A 29 41.02 -11.80 29.25
C GLN A 29 39.55 -11.37 29.11
N SER A 30 39.22 -10.40 28.24
CA SER A 30 37.82 -10.05 27.97
C SER A 30 37.09 -11.16 27.20
N ILE A 31 37.78 -11.86 26.30
CA ILE A 31 37.23 -13.02 25.56
C ILE A 31 37.04 -14.25 26.47
N GLN A 32 37.87 -14.44 27.50
CA GLN A 32 37.67 -15.51 28.49
C GLN A 32 36.60 -15.15 29.55
N GLN A 33 36.50 -13.89 29.98
CA GLN A 33 35.41 -13.46 30.87
C GLN A 33 34.04 -13.49 30.16
N SER A 34 33.98 -13.19 28.86
CA SER A 34 32.74 -13.37 28.06
C SER A 34 32.37 -14.84 27.83
N LYS A 35 33.31 -15.80 28.01
CA LYS A 35 33.04 -17.23 27.86
C LYS A 35 32.65 -17.93 29.17
N VAL A 36 32.83 -17.29 30.33
CA VAL A 36 32.41 -17.82 31.63
C VAL A 36 31.13 -17.14 32.16
N GLN A 37 30.76 -15.98 31.60
CA GLN A 37 29.50 -15.29 31.92
C GLN A 37 28.33 -15.63 30.97
N ASN A 38 28.43 -16.71 30.17
CA ASN A 38 27.37 -17.17 29.26
C ASN A 38 26.57 -18.36 29.81
N ASN A 39 26.57 -18.56 31.12
CA ASN A 39 25.71 -19.53 31.82
C ASN A 39 24.98 -18.85 32.96
N LYS A 40 24.03 -17.97 32.61
CA LYS A 40 22.74 -17.72 33.28
C LYS A 40 22.12 -16.43 32.73
N ASP A 41 20.84 -16.53 32.40
CA ASP A 41 19.90 -15.46 32.05
C ASP A 41 20.07 -14.81 30.66
N THR A 42 19.54 -15.50 29.65
CA THR A 42 19.09 -14.88 28.40
C THR A 42 17.56 -14.99 28.32
N PHE A 43 16.88 -13.89 28.65
CA PHE A 43 15.53 -13.62 28.20
C PHE A 43 15.49 -12.17 27.71
N THR A 44 14.85 -11.97 26.55
CA THR A 44 14.49 -10.73 25.86
C THR A 44 15.41 -10.16 24.76
N GLN A 45 14.75 -9.99 23.60
CA GLN A 45 15.08 -9.18 22.42
C GLN A 45 16.08 -9.72 21.40
N SER A 46 15.61 -10.68 20.60
CA SER A 46 15.89 -10.79 19.16
C SER A 46 15.00 -11.87 18.54
N SER A 47 14.60 -11.68 17.28
CA SER A 47 13.95 -12.63 16.36
C SER A 47 12.52 -13.09 16.66
N HIS A 48 11.55 -12.52 15.93
CA HIS A 48 10.29 -13.20 15.57
C HIS A 48 10.19 -13.34 14.05
N SER A 49 11.13 -14.11 13.51
CA SER A 49 11.00 -14.78 12.22
C SER A 49 11.43 -16.22 12.49
N THR A 50 10.56 -17.19 12.18
CA THR A 50 10.74 -18.65 12.33
C THR A 50 10.47 -19.24 13.72
N ILE A 51 9.20 -19.54 14.01
CA ILE A 51 8.81 -20.75 14.77
C ILE A 51 7.52 -21.26 14.11
N TYR A 52 7.54 -22.53 13.69
CA TYR A 52 6.45 -23.51 13.50
C TYR A 52 6.67 -24.41 12.28
N LEU A 53 7.73 -25.21 12.33
CA LEU A 53 7.86 -26.47 11.62
C LEU A 53 8.48 -27.46 12.61
N GLU A 54 7.64 -28.08 13.45
CA GLU A 54 7.91 -29.37 14.07
C GLU A 54 6.73 -29.77 14.97
N THR A 55 5.72 -30.40 14.36
CA THR A 55 5.00 -31.57 14.90
C THR A 55 4.07 -32.07 13.80
N ASN A 56 4.53 -33.06 13.03
CA ASN A 56 3.73 -34.23 12.61
C ASN A 56 4.55 -35.09 11.66
N LYS A 57 5.53 -35.78 12.23
CA LYS A 57 6.03 -37.02 11.62
C LYS A 57 5.02 -38.12 11.92
N GLY A 58 4.26 -38.50 10.90
CA GLY A 58 3.63 -39.80 10.74
C GLY A 58 2.46 -40.11 11.67
N VAL A 59 1.24 -39.90 11.17
CA VAL A 59 0.09 -40.74 11.57
C VAL A 59 -0.81 -40.94 10.35
N ASN A 60 -0.74 -42.14 9.76
CA ASN A 60 -1.83 -42.72 8.98
C ASN A 60 -3.08 -42.79 9.86
N ARG A 61 -4.07 -41.89 9.71
CA ARG A 61 -5.41 -42.08 10.27
C ARG A 61 -6.49 -41.44 9.39
N LEU A 62 -7.13 -42.30 8.61
CA LEU A 62 -8.55 -42.20 8.29
C LEU A 62 -9.33 -42.04 9.60
N THR A 63 -9.71 -40.82 9.97
CA THR A 63 -10.71 -40.53 11.01
C THR A 63 -11.38 -39.19 10.69
N PRO A 64 -12.70 -39.04 10.95
CA PRO A 64 -13.40 -37.77 10.72
C PRO A 64 -12.78 -36.68 11.61
N LEU A 65 -12.52 -35.51 11.04
CA LEU A 65 -11.96 -34.35 11.74
C LEU A 65 -12.79 -34.05 13.00
N THR A 66 -12.14 -34.16 14.15
CA THR A 66 -12.69 -33.82 15.47
C THR A 66 -12.99 -32.32 15.54
N THR A 67 -14.11 -31.98 16.17
CA THR A 67 -14.74 -30.67 16.34
C THR A 67 -13.95 -29.62 17.14
N GLU A 68 -12.63 -29.70 17.24
CA GLU A 68 -11.84 -28.72 18.01
C GLU A 68 -11.15 -27.68 17.11
N PRO A 69 -11.39 -26.38 17.34
CA PRO A 69 -10.79 -25.31 16.56
C PRO A 69 -9.29 -25.16 16.85
N ILE A 70 -8.53 -24.83 15.80
CA ILE A 70 -7.11 -24.47 15.89
C ILE A 70 -6.99 -23.25 16.83
N PRO A 71 -6.12 -23.28 17.86
CA PRO A 71 -6.06 -22.21 18.86
C PRO A 71 -5.43 -20.94 18.26
N CYS A 72 -6.26 -20.04 17.77
CA CYS A 72 -5.88 -18.63 17.57
C CYS A 72 -5.87 -17.92 18.93
N ARG A 73 -4.94 -16.98 19.14
CA ARG A 73 -4.83 -16.20 20.40
C ARG A 73 -6.19 -15.65 20.82
N LEU A 74 -6.50 -15.77 22.11
CA LEU A 74 -7.70 -15.20 22.70
C LEU A 74 -7.71 -13.68 22.48
N LEU A 75 -8.79 -13.20 21.88
CA LEU A 75 -8.97 -11.81 21.48
C LEU A 75 -8.95 -10.81 22.66
N SER A 76 -9.02 -11.30 23.90
CA SER A 76 -8.82 -10.51 25.13
C SER A 76 -7.42 -9.90 25.26
N GLU A 77 -6.46 -10.33 24.44
CA GLU A 77 -5.06 -9.84 24.45
C GLU A 77 -4.75 -8.85 23.32
N VAL A 78 -5.70 -8.58 22.41
CA VAL A 78 -5.51 -7.67 21.26
C VAL A 78 -6.06 -6.29 21.62
N HIS A 79 -5.18 -5.30 21.78
CA HIS A 79 -5.59 -3.92 22.00
C HIS A 79 -6.16 -3.31 20.71
N PRO A 80 -7.32 -2.61 20.73
CA PRO A 80 -7.91 -1.98 19.54
C PRO A 80 -6.95 -1.04 18.80
N GLU A 81 -6.07 -0.35 19.53
CA GLU A 81 -5.06 0.55 18.97
C GLU A 81 -3.93 -0.19 18.20
N SER A 82 -3.74 -1.49 18.44
CA SER A 82 -2.79 -2.31 17.68
C SER A 82 -3.33 -2.74 16.31
N VAL A 83 -4.66 -2.73 16.13
CA VAL A 83 -5.33 -3.06 14.86
C VAL A 83 -5.26 -1.89 13.87
N ILE A 84 -5.19 -0.66 14.38
CA ILE A 84 -4.95 0.57 13.57
C ILE A 84 -3.52 0.57 12.98
N LYS A 85 -2.63 -0.26 13.52
CA LYS A 85 -1.24 -0.47 13.06
C LYS A 85 -1.03 -1.83 12.39
N PHE A 86 -2.06 -2.42 11.77
CA PHE A 86 -1.76 -3.37 10.71
C PHE A 86 -1.01 -2.59 9.63
N ASP A 87 0.28 -2.87 9.49
CA ASP A 87 1.06 -2.42 8.34
C ASP A 87 0.20 -2.68 7.10
N LYS A 88 -0.01 -1.62 6.29
CA LYS A 88 -0.81 -1.65 5.05
C LYS A 88 -0.63 -3.02 4.40
N PRO A 89 -1.64 -3.92 4.41
CA PRO A 89 -1.41 -5.26 3.95
C PRO A 89 -0.96 -5.16 2.50
N SER A 90 0.28 -5.56 2.25
CA SER A 90 0.91 -5.63 0.94
C SER A 90 0.28 -6.73 0.06
N GLY A 91 -1.00 -7.03 0.26
CA GLY A 91 -1.72 -8.18 -0.28
C GLY A 91 -2.61 -7.88 -1.48
N PHE A 92 -2.88 -6.60 -1.81
CA PHE A 92 -3.83 -6.25 -2.87
C PHE A 92 -3.40 -6.69 -4.27
N ALA A 93 -2.10 -6.91 -4.50
CA ALA A 93 -1.61 -7.47 -5.76
C ALA A 93 -2.27 -8.83 -6.09
N GLN A 94 -2.73 -9.59 -5.10
CA GLN A 94 -3.31 -10.92 -5.34
C GLN A 94 -4.74 -10.89 -5.91
N HIS A 95 -5.49 -9.78 -5.81
CA HIS A 95 -6.88 -9.73 -6.28
C HIS A 95 -7.03 -9.47 -7.77
N TYR A 96 -5.99 -8.94 -8.42
CA TYR A 96 -5.96 -8.81 -9.88
C TYR A 96 -5.92 -10.18 -10.57
N ASN A 97 -5.26 -11.14 -9.91
CA ASN A 97 -4.98 -12.47 -10.45
C ASN A 97 -5.73 -13.61 -9.76
N TYR A 98 -6.91 -13.34 -9.22
CA TYR A 98 -7.78 -14.38 -8.67
C TYR A 98 -8.06 -15.48 -9.71
N SER A 99 -7.69 -16.70 -9.37
CA SER A 99 -7.75 -17.90 -10.22
C SER A 99 -8.88 -18.86 -9.81
N GLU A 100 -9.11 -19.90 -10.61
CA GLU A 100 -10.05 -20.98 -10.23
C GLU A 100 -9.60 -21.68 -8.92
N GLU A 101 -8.28 -21.80 -8.70
CA GLU A 101 -7.72 -22.36 -7.47
C GLU A 101 -7.96 -21.44 -6.26
N ASP A 102 -7.84 -20.12 -6.44
CA ASP A 102 -8.18 -19.14 -5.38
C ASP A 102 -9.66 -19.22 -5.01
N ALA A 103 -10.54 -19.32 -6.00
CA ALA A 103 -11.98 -19.52 -5.78
C ALA A 103 -12.25 -20.80 -5.01
N LEU A 104 -11.59 -21.91 -5.38
CA LEU A 104 -11.76 -23.19 -4.73
C LEU A 104 -11.29 -23.16 -3.27
N ILE A 105 -10.15 -22.54 -2.99
CA ILE A 105 -9.62 -22.34 -1.63
C ILE A 105 -10.55 -21.45 -0.82
N TYR A 106 -11.10 -20.41 -1.44
CA TYR A 106 -12.06 -19.54 -0.77
C TYR A 106 -13.34 -20.28 -0.38
N GLN A 107 -13.93 -21.05 -1.30
CA GLN A 107 -15.10 -21.87 -0.99
C GLN A 107 -14.79 -22.94 0.07
N TYR A 108 -13.57 -23.51 0.06
CA TYR A 108 -13.13 -24.46 1.09
C TYR A 108 -13.08 -23.77 2.45
N TYR A 109 -12.50 -22.58 2.50
CA TYR A 109 -12.44 -21.75 3.70
C TYR A 109 -13.85 -21.41 4.22
N LYS A 110 -14.76 -20.95 3.37
CA LYS A 110 -16.16 -20.64 3.75
C LYS A 110 -16.85 -21.84 4.39
N LYS A 111 -16.65 -23.03 3.85
CA LYS A 111 -17.33 -24.22 4.34
C LYS A 111 -16.71 -24.79 5.62
N ASN A 112 -15.39 -24.83 5.70
CA ASN A 112 -14.67 -25.61 6.71
C ASN A 112 -14.08 -24.76 7.83
N CYS A 113 -13.75 -23.49 7.55
CA CYS A 113 -13.05 -22.61 8.48
C CYS A 113 -13.93 -21.48 9.02
N TYR A 114 -15.01 -21.11 8.32
CA TYR A 114 -15.95 -20.03 8.70
C TYR A 114 -16.83 -20.35 9.92
N LYS A 115 -16.47 -21.34 10.76
CA LYS A 115 -17.26 -21.69 11.95
C LYS A 115 -17.20 -20.59 13.02
N SER A 116 -18.12 -19.64 12.85
CA SER A 116 -18.83 -18.79 13.80
C SER A 116 -18.02 -18.27 15.00
N TRP A 117 -17.53 -17.04 14.89
CA TRP A 117 -17.18 -16.21 16.05
C TRP A 117 -18.41 -15.63 16.77
N ASN A 118 -19.63 -16.11 16.47
CA ASN A 118 -20.90 -15.63 17.04
C ASN A 118 -21.07 -14.09 16.97
N VAL A 119 -20.65 -13.47 15.87
CA VAL A 119 -20.82 -12.02 15.66
C VAL A 119 -22.12 -11.79 14.89
N THR A 120 -23.16 -11.31 15.58
CA THR A 120 -24.54 -11.23 15.08
C THR A 120 -24.92 -9.85 14.52
N SER A 121 -23.96 -9.06 14.03
CA SER A 121 -24.32 -7.75 13.45
C SER A 121 -24.80 -7.92 12.02
N ASP A 122 -26.11 -7.76 11.82
CA ASP A 122 -26.74 -7.62 10.50
C ASP A 122 -26.47 -6.23 9.88
N LYS A 123 -25.87 -5.30 10.66
CA LYS A 123 -25.40 -4.02 10.14
C LYS A 123 -24.04 -4.21 9.47
N PHE A 124 -24.06 -4.15 8.14
CA PHE A 124 -22.90 -4.06 7.26
C PHE A 124 -22.28 -2.64 7.24
N VAL A 125 -22.83 -1.71 8.02
CA VAL A 125 -22.63 -0.26 7.87
C VAL A 125 -22.40 0.39 9.22
N MET A 126 -21.33 1.17 9.32
CA MET A 126 -21.08 2.07 10.43
C MET A 126 -21.49 3.48 10.04
N THR A 127 -22.23 4.15 10.92
CA THR A 127 -22.61 5.56 10.76
C THR A 127 -22.16 6.34 11.98
N GLU A 128 -22.18 7.67 11.89
CA GLU A 128 -21.97 8.54 13.04
C GLU A 128 -22.93 8.27 14.21
N ASN A 129 -24.06 7.59 13.95
CA ASN A 129 -25.07 7.21 14.94
C ASN A 129 -24.95 5.76 15.42
N SER A 130 -23.91 5.03 15.03
CA SER A 130 -23.70 3.65 15.46
C SER A 130 -23.41 3.57 16.97
N THR A 131 -23.99 2.58 17.64
CA THR A 131 -23.75 2.37 19.08
C THR A 131 -22.35 1.82 19.34
N GLU A 132 -21.85 1.96 20.57
CA GLU A 132 -20.54 1.41 20.96
C GLU A 132 -20.49 -0.12 20.79
N GLU A 133 -21.61 -0.82 21.01
CA GLU A 133 -21.72 -2.26 20.79
C GLU A 133 -21.67 -2.61 19.30
N GLU A 134 -22.33 -1.82 18.44
CA GLU A 134 -22.22 -1.96 16.99
C GLU A 134 -20.79 -1.72 16.51
N ILE A 135 -20.09 -0.73 17.07
CA ILE A 135 -18.68 -0.44 16.77
C ILE A 135 -17.77 -1.58 17.16
N LYS A 136 -17.98 -2.12 18.37
CA LYS A 136 -17.24 -3.28 18.83
C LYS A 136 -17.48 -4.49 17.93
N ASN A 137 -18.73 -4.81 17.61
CA ASN A 137 -19.07 -5.96 16.78
C ASN A 137 -18.51 -5.82 15.35
N TYR A 138 -18.60 -4.64 14.75
CA TYR A 138 -17.99 -4.35 13.45
C TYR A 138 -16.47 -4.51 13.48
N THR A 139 -15.81 -3.97 14.51
CA THR A 139 -14.35 -4.06 14.67
C THR A 139 -13.89 -5.52 14.81
N LEU A 140 -14.60 -6.32 15.59
CA LEU A 140 -14.32 -7.75 15.74
C LEU A 140 -14.42 -8.49 14.41
N LYS A 141 -15.43 -8.15 13.60
CA LYS A 141 -15.64 -8.77 12.31
C LYS A 141 -14.63 -8.30 11.25
N MET A 142 -14.11 -7.07 11.34
CA MET A 142 -12.97 -6.62 10.52
C MET A 142 -11.68 -7.37 10.88
N VAL A 143 -11.43 -7.64 12.16
CA VAL A 143 -10.32 -8.49 12.60
C VAL A 143 -10.48 -9.91 12.06
N GLU A 144 -11.71 -10.45 12.10
CA GLU A 144 -12.03 -11.73 11.48
C GLU A 144 -11.67 -11.75 9.99
N VAL A 145 -12.07 -10.74 9.20
CA VAL A 145 -11.71 -10.70 7.76
C VAL A 145 -10.19 -10.62 7.52
N GLY A 146 -9.48 -9.80 8.30
CA GLY A 146 -8.02 -9.75 8.23
C GLY A 146 -7.37 -11.11 8.55
N MET A 147 -7.90 -11.81 9.54
CA MET A 147 -7.48 -13.19 9.86
C MET A 147 -7.89 -14.18 8.76
N ASN A 148 -9.03 -13.98 8.10
CA ASN A 148 -9.50 -14.83 7.01
C ASN A 148 -8.54 -14.77 5.82
N GLN A 149 -8.07 -13.59 5.44
CA GLN A 149 -7.07 -13.46 4.37
C GLN A 149 -5.78 -14.22 4.72
N PHE A 150 -5.27 -14.06 5.94
CA PHE A 150 -4.09 -14.79 6.41
C PHE A 150 -4.31 -16.32 6.39
N VAL A 151 -5.50 -16.78 6.78
CA VAL A 151 -5.87 -18.20 6.75
C VAL A 151 -5.96 -18.70 5.30
N ARG A 152 -6.54 -17.94 4.36
CA ARG A 152 -6.59 -18.30 2.93
C ARG A 152 -5.20 -18.52 2.35
N ASP A 153 -4.26 -17.62 2.64
CA ASP A 153 -2.88 -17.74 2.18
C ASP A 153 -2.18 -18.96 2.81
N SER A 154 -2.44 -19.22 4.09
CA SER A 154 -1.94 -20.43 4.77
C SER A 154 -2.53 -21.72 4.21
N LEU A 155 -3.79 -21.70 3.74
CA LEU A 155 -4.45 -22.85 3.13
C LEU A 155 -3.82 -23.22 1.77
N LYS A 156 -3.35 -22.25 0.98
CA LYS A 156 -2.61 -22.50 -0.27
C LYS A 156 -1.40 -23.41 -0.05
N ASP A 157 -0.68 -23.20 1.05
CA ASP A 157 0.52 -23.96 1.36
C ASP A 157 0.26 -25.30 2.06
N THR A 158 -0.95 -25.49 2.62
CA THR A 158 -1.26 -26.65 3.47
C THR A 158 -2.21 -27.66 2.85
N LEU A 159 -3.12 -27.23 1.96
CA LEU A 159 -4.04 -28.14 1.29
C LEU A 159 -3.31 -28.93 0.19
N THR A 160 -3.52 -30.24 0.18
CA THR A 160 -3.00 -31.08 -0.91
C THR A 160 -3.86 -30.93 -2.17
N LYS A 161 -3.26 -31.20 -3.34
CA LYS A 161 -4.00 -31.23 -4.62
C LYS A 161 -5.14 -32.24 -4.62
N GLU A 162 -5.00 -33.36 -3.91
CA GLU A 162 -6.04 -34.38 -3.79
C GLU A 162 -7.23 -33.87 -2.95
N GLU A 163 -6.97 -33.17 -1.85
CA GLU A 163 -8.02 -32.55 -1.03
C GLU A 163 -8.79 -31.48 -1.80
N LEU A 164 -8.08 -30.63 -2.56
CA LEU A 164 -8.70 -29.62 -3.41
C LEU A 164 -9.56 -30.24 -4.51
N GLU A 165 -9.06 -31.24 -5.22
CA GLU A 165 -9.85 -31.89 -6.28
C GLU A 165 -11.07 -32.62 -5.69
N ASN A 166 -10.94 -33.30 -4.55
CA ASN A 166 -12.09 -33.92 -3.87
C ASN A 166 -13.14 -32.87 -3.48
N PHE A 167 -12.71 -31.71 -3.00
CA PHE A 167 -13.62 -30.61 -2.68
C PHE A 167 -14.25 -30.00 -3.92
N ARG A 168 -13.52 -29.85 -5.03
CA ARG A 168 -14.06 -29.40 -6.32
C ARG A 168 -15.15 -30.35 -6.83
N GLN A 169 -14.93 -31.66 -6.74
CA GLN A 169 -15.96 -32.65 -7.08
C GLN A 169 -17.20 -32.53 -6.19
N GLU A 170 -17.04 -32.13 -4.93
CA GLU A 170 -18.16 -31.81 -4.06
C GLU A 170 -18.93 -30.57 -4.54
N LEU A 171 -18.23 -29.50 -4.94
CA LEU A 171 -18.84 -28.29 -5.48
C LEU A 171 -19.55 -28.55 -6.82
N ILE A 172 -18.98 -29.37 -7.70
CA ILE A 172 -19.63 -29.78 -8.96
C ILE A 172 -20.95 -30.50 -8.67
N LYS A 173 -20.95 -31.38 -7.65
CA LYS A 173 -22.14 -32.18 -7.31
C LYS A 173 -23.21 -31.38 -6.57
N ASN A 174 -22.80 -30.55 -5.62
CA ASN A 174 -23.71 -29.92 -4.66
C ASN A 174 -23.94 -28.42 -4.92
N GLY A 175 -23.11 -27.80 -5.76
CA GLY A 175 -23.07 -26.35 -5.96
C GLY A 175 -22.45 -25.60 -4.77
N VAL A 176 -22.43 -24.27 -4.89
CA VAL A 176 -22.20 -23.34 -3.77
C VAL A 176 -23.50 -22.62 -3.41
N ASP A 177 -23.50 -22.03 -2.22
CA ASP A 177 -24.62 -21.24 -1.69
C ASP A 177 -25.07 -20.17 -2.69
N ASP A 178 -26.38 -19.96 -2.77
CA ASP A 178 -26.98 -18.93 -3.59
C ASP A 178 -26.86 -17.55 -2.97
N GLU A 179 -26.68 -17.44 -1.65
CA GLU A 179 -26.56 -16.15 -0.95
C GLU A 179 -25.28 -15.39 -1.35
N ILE A 180 -25.39 -14.07 -1.45
CA ILE A 180 -24.25 -13.17 -1.63
C ILE A 180 -23.67 -12.86 -0.25
N ASP A 181 -22.35 -13.01 -0.12
CA ASP A 181 -21.63 -12.63 1.09
C ASP A 181 -21.44 -11.11 1.16
N TRP A 182 -22.51 -10.40 1.52
CA TRP A 182 -22.52 -8.94 1.60
C TRP A 182 -21.51 -8.38 2.60
N TRP A 183 -21.09 -9.19 3.57
CA TRP A 183 -20.06 -8.80 4.51
C TRP A 183 -18.69 -8.73 3.84
N GLU A 184 -18.30 -9.77 3.12
CA GLU A 184 -17.04 -9.75 2.38
C GLU A 184 -17.02 -8.63 1.32
N VAL A 185 -18.11 -8.43 0.58
CA VAL A 185 -18.24 -7.34 -0.40
C VAL A 185 -17.98 -5.96 0.24
N ASN A 186 -18.53 -5.74 1.44
CA ASN A 186 -18.31 -4.51 2.18
C ASN A 186 -16.87 -4.37 2.69
N CYS A 187 -16.29 -5.45 3.22
CA CYS A 187 -14.93 -5.44 3.75
C CYS A 187 -13.87 -5.20 2.67
N ASP A 188 -13.93 -5.93 1.55
CA ASP A 188 -13.03 -5.77 0.41
C ASP A 188 -12.93 -4.30 -0.01
N SER A 189 -14.08 -3.62 -0.05
CA SER A 189 -14.16 -2.22 -0.45
C SER A 189 -13.60 -1.24 0.59
N ALA A 190 -13.80 -1.50 1.89
CA ALA A 190 -13.20 -0.72 2.96
C ALA A 190 -11.66 -0.82 2.95
N TYR A 191 -11.14 -2.00 2.62
CA TYR A 191 -9.72 -2.25 2.49
C TYR A 191 -9.09 -1.47 1.32
N VAL A 192 -9.74 -1.43 0.15
CA VAL A 192 -9.29 -0.59 -0.97
C VAL A 192 -9.24 0.88 -0.54
N THR A 193 -10.31 1.38 0.03
CA THR A 193 -10.46 2.77 0.49
C THR A 193 -9.38 3.22 1.49
N MET A 194 -8.96 2.33 2.40
CA MET A 194 -7.95 2.63 3.43
C MET A 194 -6.50 2.41 2.97
N GLY A 195 -6.30 1.74 1.83
CA GLY A 195 -5.01 1.23 1.37
C GLY A 195 -4.46 1.88 0.11
N THR A 196 -5.26 2.64 -0.64
CA THR A 196 -4.88 3.17 -1.96
C THR A 196 -3.62 4.03 -1.89
N SER A 197 -2.53 3.47 -2.41
CA SER A 197 -1.39 4.28 -2.81
C SER A 197 -1.65 4.81 -4.23
N PRO A 198 -1.26 6.06 -4.55
CA PRO A 198 -1.50 6.67 -5.86
C PRO A 198 -1.05 5.84 -7.07
N GLU A 199 -0.03 5.01 -6.92
CA GLU A 199 0.46 4.10 -7.95
C GLU A 199 -0.54 3.01 -8.36
N TYR A 200 -1.47 2.64 -7.48
CA TYR A 200 -2.50 1.61 -7.69
C TYR A 200 -3.88 2.19 -7.96
N LEU A 201 -4.00 3.50 -8.20
CA LEU A 201 -5.29 4.17 -8.30
C LEU A 201 -6.18 3.55 -9.40
N GLU A 202 -5.61 3.25 -10.58
CA GLU A 202 -6.37 2.63 -11.67
C GLU A 202 -6.76 1.20 -11.34
N GLU A 203 -5.82 0.46 -10.73
CA GLU A 203 -6.02 -0.90 -10.30
C GLU A 203 -7.16 -1.02 -9.27
N ASP A 204 -7.19 -0.11 -8.30
CA ASP A 204 -8.24 -0.02 -7.28
C ASP A 204 -9.61 0.35 -7.89
N ILE A 205 -9.64 1.31 -8.83
CA ILE A 205 -10.86 1.68 -9.56
C ILE A 205 -11.40 0.49 -10.35
N ASP A 206 -10.53 -0.20 -11.11
CA ASP A 206 -10.91 -1.36 -11.90
C ASP A 206 -11.45 -2.48 -11.01
N TYR A 207 -10.82 -2.74 -9.86
CA TYR A 207 -11.30 -3.73 -8.90
C TYR A 207 -12.72 -3.41 -8.39
N ILE A 208 -12.93 -2.18 -7.91
CA ILE A 208 -14.22 -1.71 -7.39
C ILE A 208 -15.30 -1.78 -8.49
N CYS A 209 -15.04 -1.24 -9.67
CA CYS A 209 -16.01 -1.18 -10.77
C CYS A 209 -16.39 -2.58 -11.29
N SER A 210 -15.40 -3.44 -11.53
CA SER A 210 -15.66 -4.78 -12.03
C SER A 210 -16.38 -5.68 -11.02
N ARG A 211 -16.11 -5.55 -9.70
CA ARG A 211 -16.88 -6.26 -8.66
C ARG A 211 -18.34 -5.82 -8.64
N TYR A 212 -18.60 -4.51 -8.70
CA TYR A 212 -19.96 -3.98 -8.79
C TYR A 212 -20.71 -4.52 -10.01
N VAL A 213 -20.10 -4.44 -11.19
CA VAL A 213 -20.73 -4.88 -12.44
C VAL A 213 -20.95 -6.39 -12.48
N ALA A 214 -20.00 -7.20 -11.99
CA ALA A 214 -20.16 -8.65 -11.89
C ALA A 214 -21.31 -9.04 -10.94
N LEU A 215 -21.38 -8.40 -9.76
CA LEU A 215 -22.48 -8.62 -8.81
C LEU A 215 -23.82 -8.14 -9.36
N LYS A 216 -23.87 -6.96 -9.98
CA LYS A 216 -25.07 -6.45 -10.65
C LYS A 216 -25.59 -7.44 -11.68
N ASN A 217 -24.70 -7.95 -12.54
CA ASN A 217 -25.04 -8.96 -13.54
C ASN A 217 -25.55 -10.27 -12.90
N ARG A 218 -24.89 -10.77 -11.85
CA ARG A 218 -25.36 -11.95 -11.11
C ARG A 218 -26.75 -11.71 -10.54
N ILE A 219 -26.97 -10.57 -9.88
CA ILE A 219 -28.25 -10.23 -9.26
C ILE A 219 -29.37 -10.20 -10.31
N GLU A 220 -29.08 -9.61 -11.47
CA GLU A 220 -30.04 -9.47 -12.55
C GLU A 220 -30.49 -10.80 -13.16
N ASN A 221 -29.62 -11.81 -13.16
CA ASN A 221 -29.85 -13.10 -13.80
C ASN A 221 -30.25 -14.22 -12.82
N GLN A 222 -29.85 -14.14 -11.55
CA GLN A 222 -30.09 -15.21 -10.56
C GLN A 222 -31.34 -14.97 -9.69
N TYR A 223 -31.70 -13.72 -9.42
CA TYR A 223 -32.82 -13.38 -8.54
C TYR A 223 -34.00 -12.78 -9.32
N THR A 224 -35.20 -12.86 -8.73
CA THR A 224 -36.43 -12.29 -9.30
C THR A 224 -37.29 -11.64 -8.22
N GLY A 225 -38.24 -10.78 -8.62
CA GLY A 225 -39.19 -10.14 -7.70
C GLY A 225 -38.52 -9.32 -6.58
N GLU A 226 -39.10 -9.38 -5.38
CA GLU A 226 -38.65 -8.62 -4.21
C GLU A 226 -37.20 -8.96 -3.79
N GLU A 227 -36.76 -10.20 -4.01
CA GLU A 227 -35.41 -10.62 -3.64
C GLU A 227 -34.35 -9.94 -4.54
N LYS A 228 -34.64 -9.81 -5.84
CA LYS A 228 -33.80 -9.05 -6.77
C LYS A 228 -33.72 -7.58 -6.36
N GLU A 229 -34.85 -6.97 -6.03
CA GLU A 229 -34.91 -5.56 -5.61
C GLU A 229 -34.11 -5.34 -4.32
N LYS A 230 -34.26 -6.22 -3.32
CA LYS A 230 -33.51 -6.17 -2.07
C LYS A 230 -32.01 -6.31 -2.30
N ASN A 231 -31.56 -7.31 -3.06
CA ASN A 231 -30.14 -7.51 -3.31
C ASN A 231 -29.53 -6.36 -4.13
N MET A 232 -30.27 -5.81 -5.10
CA MET A 232 -29.83 -4.64 -5.85
C MET A 232 -29.71 -3.39 -4.97
N GLN A 233 -30.64 -3.20 -4.03
CA GLN A 233 -30.58 -2.11 -3.06
C GLN A 233 -29.33 -2.23 -2.18
N ILE A 234 -29.06 -3.41 -1.62
CA ILE A 234 -27.87 -3.66 -0.79
C ILE A 234 -26.58 -3.38 -1.58
N LEU A 235 -26.49 -3.87 -2.82
CA LEU A 235 -25.33 -3.62 -3.69
C LEU A 235 -25.09 -2.12 -3.88
N ASN A 236 -26.13 -1.37 -4.27
CA ASN A 236 -26.01 0.06 -4.53
C ASN A 236 -25.67 0.86 -3.26
N GLU A 237 -26.23 0.49 -2.11
CA GLU A 237 -25.93 1.15 -0.82
C GLU A 237 -24.48 0.95 -0.38
N ILE A 238 -23.96 -0.28 -0.49
CA ILE A 238 -22.55 -0.58 -0.20
C ILE A 238 -21.66 0.20 -1.17
N TYR A 239 -21.94 0.09 -2.47
CA TYR A 239 -21.10 0.66 -3.52
C TYR A 239 -21.04 2.20 -3.50
N ASN A 240 -22.19 2.88 -3.39
CA ASN A 240 -22.24 4.34 -3.35
C ASN A 240 -21.46 4.90 -2.17
N ARG A 241 -21.53 4.25 -1.00
CA ARG A 241 -20.73 4.66 0.15
C ARG A 241 -19.24 4.47 -0.12
N ASN A 242 -18.85 3.30 -0.63
CA ASN A 242 -17.45 2.98 -0.84
C ASN A 242 -16.79 3.90 -1.87
N ILE A 243 -17.51 4.25 -2.96
CA ILE A 243 -17.05 5.28 -3.89
C ILE A 243 -16.91 6.62 -3.18
N GLU A 244 -17.95 7.06 -2.47
CA GLU A 244 -17.92 8.38 -1.83
C GLU A 244 -16.76 8.49 -0.83
N ASP A 245 -16.51 7.43 -0.06
CA ASP A 245 -15.38 7.34 0.85
C ASP A 245 -14.06 7.36 0.05
N PHE A 246 -13.86 6.45 -0.91
CA PHE A 246 -12.65 6.37 -1.74
C PHE A 246 -12.30 7.70 -2.41
N VAL A 247 -13.27 8.32 -3.07
CA VAL A 247 -13.09 9.59 -3.76
C VAL A 247 -12.82 10.73 -2.77
N SER A 248 -13.53 10.76 -1.64
CA SER A 248 -13.31 11.78 -0.62
C SER A 248 -11.97 11.63 0.08
N TYR A 249 -11.50 10.41 0.33
CA TYR A 249 -10.17 10.15 0.86
C TYR A 249 -9.08 10.60 -0.11
N TYR A 250 -9.20 10.21 -1.39
CA TYR A 250 -8.25 10.65 -2.41
C TYR A 250 -8.20 12.18 -2.54
N ALA A 251 -9.36 12.84 -2.63
CA ALA A 251 -9.47 14.30 -2.71
C ALA A 251 -8.93 14.99 -1.45
N LYS A 252 -9.14 14.40 -0.28
CA LYS A 252 -8.60 14.90 0.99
C LYS A 252 -7.08 14.73 1.06
N ASP A 253 -6.54 13.59 0.67
CA ASP A 253 -5.11 13.30 0.78
C ASP A 253 -4.31 14.05 -0.30
N VAL A 254 -4.67 13.85 -1.56
CA VAL A 254 -3.97 14.44 -2.72
C VAL A 254 -4.42 15.88 -2.96
N GLY A 255 -5.72 16.13 -3.03
CA GLY A 255 -6.25 17.45 -3.33
C GLY A 255 -5.88 18.50 -2.27
N SER A 256 -6.04 18.17 -0.99
CA SER A 256 -5.66 19.10 0.09
C SER A 256 -4.17 19.39 0.12
N PHE A 257 -3.31 18.50 -0.38
CA PHE A 257 -1.88 18.80 -0.50
C PHE A 257 -1.66 20.04 -1.41
N PHE A 258 -2.32 20.09 -2.58
CA PHE A 258 -2.23 21.25 -3.47
C PHE A 258 -2.86 22.51 -2.84
N GLU A 259 -3.97 22.37 -2.13
CA GLU A 259 -4.64 23.50 -1.46
C GLU A 259 -3.83 24.05 -0.28
N ASN A 260 -3.17 23.16 0.48
CA ASN A 260 -2.21 23.53 1.52
C ASN A 260 -0.99 24.28 0.97
N LEU A 261 -0.72 24.16 -0.33
CA LEU A 261 0.28 24.90 -1.08
C LEU A 261 -0.30 26.12 -1.82
N GLY A 262 -1.52 26.56 -1.46
CA GLY A 262 -2.11 27.80 -1.92
C GLY A 262 -2.86 27.70 -3.26
N GLN A 263 -3.12 26.48 -3.77
CA GLN A 263 -4.14 26.30 -4.80
C GLN A 263 -5.54 26.35 -4.20
N SER A 264 -6.58 26.51 -5.03
CA SER A 264 -7.97 26.54 -4.58
C SER A 264 -8.83 25.77 -5.57
N GLY A 265 -9.77 24.97 -5.06
CA GLY A 265 -10.70 24.17 -5.87
C GLY A 265 -10.11 22.87 -6.40
N VAL A 266 -8.82 22.61 -6.18
CA VAL A 266 -8.14 21.40 -6.70
C VAL A 266 -8.71 20.13 -6.07
N SER A 267 -9.05 20.16 -4.77
CA SER A 267 -9.61 18.99 -4.11
C SER A 267 -10.97 18.61 -4.69
N GLU A 268 -11.84 19.60 -4.89
CA GLU A 268 -13.17 19.41 -5.48
C GLU A 268 -13.08 18.97 -6.96
N ASP A 269 -12.19 19.58 -7.75
CA ASP A 269 -11.95 19.21 -9.14
C ASP A 269 -11.46 17.76 -9.28
N MET A 270 -10.56 17.33 -8.39
CA MET A 270 -10.08 15.94 -8.35
C MET A 270 -11.18 14.96 -7.93
N LYS A 271 -11.99 15.32 -6.93
CA LYS A 271 -13.17 14.54 -6.51
C LYS A 271 -14.13 14.33 -7.68
N ASN A 272 -14.50 15.40 -8.36
CA ASN A 272 -15.45 15.34 -9.47
C ASN A 272 -14.89 14.57 -10.68
N SER A 273 -13.60 14.74 -10.98
CA SER A 273 -12.94 13.99 -12.06
C SER A 273 -12.88 12.49 -11.76
N LEU A 274 -12.54 12.11 -10.52
CA LEU A 274 -12.45 10.71 -10.12
C LEU A 274 -13.81 10.01 -10.11
N ASN A 275 -14.86 10.67 -9.60
CA ASN A 275 -16.24 10.17 -9.69
C ASN A 275 -16.64 9.86 -11.13
N ALA A 276 -16.35 10.77 -12.05
CA ALA A 276 -16.69 10.58 -13.45
C ALA A 276 -15.90 9.45 -14.13
N ILE A 277 -14.62 9.27 -13.77
CA ILE A 277 -13.81 8.15 -14.26
C ILE A 277 -14.40 6.83 -13.79
N ILE A 278 -14.85 6.76 -12.53
CA ILE A 278 -15.52 5.58 -11.98
C ILE A 278 -16.82 5.29 -12.74
N ASP A 279 -17.68 6.28 -12.96
CA ASP A 279 -18.90 6.14 -13.77
C ASP A 279 -18.60 5.60 -15.17
N GLN A 280 -17.55 6.12 -15.82
CA GLN A 280 -17.12 5.66 -17.13
C GLN A 280 -16.65 4.21 -17.09
N LYS A 281 -15.82 3.82 -16.11
CA LYS A 281 -15.32 2.44 -15.98
C LYS A 281 -16.45 1.44 -15.71
N ILE A 282 -17.45 1.80 -14.92
CA ILE A 282 -18.66 0.99 -14.74
C ILE A 282 -19.34 0.76 -16.08
N ALA A 283 -19.61 1.82 -16.85
CA ALA A 283 -20.25 1.72 -18.14
C ALA A 283 -19.45 0.86 -19.12
N GLU A 284 -18.12 1.01 -19.15
CA GLU A 284 -17.24 0.18 -19.99
C GLU A 284 -17.35 -1.32 -19.64
N TYR A 285 -17.38 -1.67 -18.35
CA TYR A 285 -17.55 -3.06 -17.93
C TYR A 285 -18.96 -3.61 -18.24
N GLU A 286 -20.01 -2.79 -18.06
CA GLU A 286 -21.38 -3.17 -18.40
C GLU A 286 -21.54 -3.45 -19.91
N ASP A 287 -21.03 -2.55 -20.74
CA ASP A 287 -21.01 -2.70 -22.20
C ASP A 287 -20.23 -3.95 -22.61
N TYR A 288 -19.10 -4.20 -21.94
CA TYR A 288 -18.29 -5.38 -22.21
C TYR A 288 -19.03 -6.68 -21.90
N ILE A 289 -19.71 -6.80 -20.75
CA ILE A 289 -20.53 -7.98 -20.41
C ILE A 289 -21.67 -8.16 -21.42
N ALA A 290 -22.34 -7.08 -21.82
CA ALA A 290 -23.44 -7.13 -22.79
C ALA A 290 -23.00 -7.73 -24.14
N GLN A 291 -21.75 -7.46 -24.54
CA GLN A 291 -21.15 -7.96 -25.78
C GLN A 291 -20.48 -9.34 -25.63
N ASN A 292 -20.07 -9.71 -24.41
CA ASN A 292 -19.27 -10.90 -24.13
C ASN A 292 -19.90 -11.77 -23.04
N LYS A 293 -21.01 -12.46 -23.37
CA LYS A 293 -21.77 -13.28 -22.39
C LYS A 293 -20.96 -14.36 -21.67
N ASN A 294 -19.89 -14.88 -22.26
CA ASN A 294 -18.99 -15.86 -21.65
C ASN A 294 -17.60 -15.28 -21.39
N PHE A 295 -17.53 -14.08 -20.80
CA PHE A 295 -16.26 -13.43 -20.50
C PHE A 295 -15.39 -14.22 -19.50
N ALA A 296 -16.01 -15.05 -18.65
CA ALA A 296 -15.32 -15.78 -17.59
C ALA A 296 -14.37 -16.87 -18.08
N SER A 297 -14.58 -17.38 -19.32
CA SER A 297 -13.74 -18.40 -19.96
C SER A 297 -13.39 -19.59 -19.05
N ILE A 298 -14.38 -20.09 -18.28
CA ILE A 298 -14.19 -21.18 -17.33
C ILE A 298 -13.64 -22.42 -18.05
N SER A 299 -12.57 -23.00 -17.49
CA SER A 299 -11.76 -24.02 -18.17
C SER A 299 -12.49 -25.37 -18.27
N ASN A 300 -13.32 -25.72 -17.28
CA ASN A 300 -14.10 -26.95 -17.23
C ASN A 300 -15.60 -26.64 -17.20
N GLU A 301 -16.36 -27.19 -18.14
CA GLU A 301 -17.82 -27.00 -18.24
C GLU A 301 -18.58 -27.48 -16.99
N GLU A 302 -18.00 -28.40 -16.22
CA GLU A 302 -18.60 -28.91 -14.97
C GLU A 302 -18.51 -27.90 -13.80
N ASP A 303 -17.58 -26.93 -13.84
CA ASP A 303 -17.35 -25.94 -12.78
C ASP A 303 -18.36 -24.79 -12.81
N THR A 304 -19.63 -25.11 -13.00
CA THR A 304 -20.72 -24.14 -13.00
C THR A 304 -20.86 -23.38 -11.67
N TRP A 305 -20.27 -23.89 -10.59
CA TRP A 305 -20.22 -23.22 -9.29
C TRP A 305 -19.42 -21.90 -9.33
N LEU A 306 -18.45 -21.75 -10.23
CA LEU A 306 -17.64 -20.54 -10.38
C LEU A 306 -18.47 -19.31 -10.79
N TYR A 307 -19.61 -19.49 -11.46
CA TYR A 307 -20.50 -18.38 -11.82
C TYR A 307 -21.12 -17.68 -10.60
N LYS A 308 -21.11 -18.34 -9.43
CA LYS A 308 -21.59 -17.79 -8.16
C LYS A 308 -20.46 -17.21 -7.29
N ASP A 309 -19.20 -17.33 -7.71
CA ASP A 309 -18.06 -16.71 -7.03
C ASP A 309 -17.82 -15.32 -7.62
N ASP A 310 -18.21 -14.28 -6.90
CA ASP A 310 -18.20 -12.90 -7.40
C ASP A 310 -16.78 -12.32 -7.54
N ILE A 311 -15.86 -12.72 -6.67
CA ILE A 311 -14.44 -12.36 -6.75
C ILE A 311 -13.84 -12.91 -8.05
N PHE A 312 -14.08 -14.20 -8.31
CA PHE A 312 -13.64 -14.86 -9.53
C PHE A 312 -14.24 -14.20 -10.77
N MET A 313 -15.57 -14.03 -10.81
CA MET A 313 -16.24 -13.44 -11.96
C MET A 313 -15.72 -12.03 -12.26
N ALA A 314 -15.53 -11.19 -11.24
CA ALA A 314 -14.94 -9.86 -11.45
C ALA A 314 -13.49 -9.91 -11.93
N ALA A 315 -12.68 -10.85 -11.42
CA ALA A 315 -11.30 -11.03 -11.89
C ALA A 315 -11.24 -11.45 -13.37
N GLN A 316 -12.10 -12.39 -13.79
CA GLN A 316 -12.17 -12.78 -15.19
C GLN A 316 -12.71 -11.67 -16.09
N LEU A 317 -13.64 -10.85 -15.58
CA LEU A 317 -14.12 -9.66 -16.28
C LEU A 317 -12.96 -8.69 -16.57
N ARG A 318 -12.15 -8.36 -15.55
CA ARG A 318 -10.95 -7.53 -15.71
C ARG A 318 -9.96 -8.14 -16.70
N LYS A 319 -9.62 -9.42 -16.53
CA LYS A 319 -8.66 -10.14 -17.40
C LYS A 319 -9.10 -10.17 -18.86
N SER A 320 -10.35 -10.54 -19.11
CA SER A 320 -10.89 -10.64 -20.47
C SER A 320 -10.98 -9.27 -21.16
N MET A 321 -11.40 -8.23 -20.43
CA MET A 321 -11.41 -6.87 -20.96
C MET A 321 -10.00 -6.37 -21.27
N ALA A 322 -9.03 -6.59 -20.38
CA ALA A 322 -7.62 -6.23 -20.61
C ALA A 322 -7.08 -6.93 -21.86
N ALA A 323 -7.34 -8.24 -22.00
CA ALA A 323 -6.96 -9.01 -23.18
C ALA A 323 -7.61 -8.46 -24.47
N SER A 324 -8.88 -8.03 -24.41
CA SER A 324 -9.57 -7.40 -25.56
C SER A 324 -8.95 -6.07 -25.99
N LYS A 325 -8.33 -5.34 -25.04
CA LYS A 325 -7.57 -4.11 -25.28
C LYS A 325 -6.12 -4.39 -25.70
N GLY A 326 -5.73 -5.66 -25.89
CA GLY A 326 -4.37 -6.06 -26.28
C GLY A 326 -3.36 -6.02 -25.13
N ILE A 327 -3.82 -5.86 -23.89
CA ILE A 327 -2.97 -5.86 -22.70
C ILE A 327 -2.73 -7.31 -22.29
N THR A 328 -1.52 -7.81 -22.50
CA THR A 328 -1.14 -9.22 -22.23
C THR A 328 -0.25 -9.40 -21.01
N GLU A 329 0.06 -8.32 -20.29
CA GLU A 329 0.96 -8.37 -19.14
C GLU A 329 0.29 -8.91 -17.88
N ASN A 330 1.06 -9.67 -17.11
CA ASN A 330 0.71 -10.09 -15.77
C ASN A 330 0.79 -8.86 -14.86
N ILE A 331 -0.35 -8.29 -14.47
CA ILE A 331 -0.44 -7.03 -13.73
C ILE A 331 0.28 -7.09 -12.36
N ASP A 332 0.59 -8.29 -11.87
CA ASP A 332 1.31 -8.58 -10.62
C ASP A 332 2.76 -8.04 -10.53
N ALA A 333 3.35 -7.56 -11.62
CA ALA A 333 4.79 -7.30 -11.69
C ALA A 333 5.21 -5.83 -11.82
N LYS A 334 4.41 -4.85 -11.36
CA LYS A 334 4.98 -3.53 -11.08
C LYS A 334 5.80 -3.63 -9.79
N SER A 335 7.09 -3.89 -9.97
CA SER A 335 8.05 -4.06 -8.88
C SER A 335 8.01 -2.85 -7.95
N LYS A 336 7.67 -3.12 -6.68
CA LYS A 336 7.84 -2.24 -5.54
C LYS A 336 9.27 -1.68 -5.53
N TYR A 337 9.42 -0.40 -5.81
CA TYR A 337 10.66 0.31 -5.49
C TYR A 337 10.53 0.84 -4.06
N ASP A 338 10.93 0.02 -3.08
CA ASP A 338 11.31 0.52 -1.75
C ASP A 338 12.61 1.32 -1.93
N TYR A 339 12.50 2.53 -2.48
CA TYR A 339 13.65 3.43 -2.54
C TYR A 339 13.85 4.01 -1.14
N ASN A 340 14.92 3.56 -0.50
CA ASN A 340 15.29 4.00 0.84
C ASN A 340 15.73 5.47 0.77
N HIS A 341 15.07 6.33 1.54
CA HIS A 341 15.29 7.77 1.52
C HIS A 341 16.76 8.10 1.80
N SER A 342 17.41 8.79 0.87
CA SER A 342 18.68 9.44 1.13
C SER A 342 18.39 10.79 1.80
N SER A 343 19.23 11.23 2.75
CA SER A 343 19.07 12.51 3.45
C SER A 343 19.35 13.75 2.57
N LYS A 344 19.37 13.59 1.24
CA LYS A 344 19.60 14.66 0.26
C LYS A 344 18.26 15.12 -0.33
N PHE A 345 18.20 16.38 -0.78
CA PHE A 345 17.04 16.89 -1.53
C PHE A 345 17.13 16.40 -2.98
N ASP A 346 16.69 15.17 -3.23
CA ASP A 346 16.69 14.45 -4.51
C ASP A 346 15.26 14.07 -4.97
N PHE A 347 14.30 14.94 -4.71
CA PHE A 347 12.88 14.67 -4.92
C PHE A 347 12.51 14.45 -6.41
N SER A 348 13.26 15.01 -7.36
CA SER A 348 13.04 14.74 -8.78
C SER A 348 13.47 13.34 -9.21
N GLU A 349 14.53 12.79 -8.61
CA GLU A 349 14.95 11.41 -8.81
C GLU A 349 13.93 10.44 -8.22
N TYR A 350 13.47 10.70 -6.99
CA TYR A 350 12.42 9.90 -6.34
C TYR A 350 11.12 9.92 -7.16
N LEU A 351 10.69 11.10 -7.62
CA LEU A 351 9.54 11.24 -8.50
C LEU A 351 9.73 10.44 -9.81
N GLN A 352 10.90 10.54 -10.44
CA GLN A 352 11.19 9.82 -11.68
C GLN A 352 11.11 8.30 -11.49
N ASN A 353 11.62 7.79 -10.38
CA ASN A 353 11.56 6.36 -10.05
C ASN A 353 10.13 5.89 -9.79
N ASN A 354 9.32 6.69 -9.08
CA ASN A 354 7.92 6.35 -8.79
C ASN A 354 7.00 6.51 -10.00
N VAL A 355 7.40 7.32 -10.99
CA VAL A 355 6.65 7.46 -12.26
C VAL A 355 6.99 6.32 -13.23
N LYS A 356 8.25 5.90 -13.27
CA LYS A 356 8.75 4.89 -14.21
C LYS A 356 8.14 3.51 -13.87
N GLY A 357 7.16 3.09 -14.67
CA GLY A 357 6.42 1.84 -14.48
C GLY A 357 4.98 2.05 -14.00
N ASN A 358 4.64 3.22 -13.44
CA ASN A 358 3.29 3.51 -12.93
C ASN A 358 2.45 4.39 -13.88
N ILE A 359 3.11 5.05 -14.84
CA ILE A 359 2.46 5.83 -15.89
C ILE A 359 2.89 5.26 -17.24
N THR A 360 1.94 4.68 -17.98
CA THR A 360 2.19 3.96 -19.24
C THR A 360 2.44 4.90 -20.41
N GLY A 361 2.00 6.16 -20.33
CA GLY A 361 2.20 7.14 -21.40
C GLY A 361 1.53 6.75 -22.72
N GLU A 362 0.72 5.68 -22.73
CA GLU A 362 -0.10 5.31 -23.88
C GLU A 362 -1.18 6.37 -24.09
N ASP A 363 -1.49 6.63 -25.36
CA ASP A 363 -2.68 7.37 -25.76
C ASP A 363 -3.89 6.55 -25.32
N SER A 364 -4.29 6.75 -24.07
CA SER A 364 -5.58 6.35 -23.62
C SER A 364 -6.55 7.22 -24.43
N THR A 365 -7.10 6.62 -25.48
CA THR A 365 -8.08 7.27 -26.38
C THR A 365 -9.42 7.43 -25.67
N TYR A 366 -9.40 7.86 -24.41
CA TYR A 366 -10.57 8.29 -23.67
C TYR A 366 -10.87 9.73 -24.08
N LYS A 367 -11.37 9.90 -25.30
CA LYS A 367 -12.16 11.09 -25.64
C LYS A 367 -13.52 10.93 -24.98
N THR A 368 -13.64 11.34 -23.74
CA THR A 368 -14.95 11.64 -23.18
C THR A 368 -15.36 13.04 -23.64
N GLU A 369 -16.58 13.15 -24.18
CA GLU A 369 -17.22 14.42 -24.56
C GLU A 369 -17.56 15.31 -23.35
N LYS A 370 -17.07 14.97 -22.16
CA LYS A 370 -17.37 15.64 -20.89
C LYS A 370 -16.06 16.20 -20.35
N GLU A 371 -15.97 17.52 -20.37
CA GLU A 371 -14.78 18.33 -20.06
C GLU A 371 -14.50 18.29 -18.55
N PHE A 372 -13.84 17.23 -18.07
CA PHE A 372 -13.38 17.13 -16.67
C PHE A 372 -12.01 17.79 -16.49
N SER A 373 -11.74 18.29 -15.28
CA SER A 373 -10.52 19.03 -14.96
C SER A 373 -9.25 18.18 -14.99
N TYR A 374 -9.36 16.86 -14.76
CA TYR A 374 -8.23 15.91 -14.70
C TYR A 374 -8.59 14.55 -15.32
N SER A 375 -7.67 13.96 -16.09
CA SER A 375 -7.75 12.57 -16.56
C SER A 375 -7.33 11.55 -15.48
N LEU A 376 -7.47 10.24 -15.74
CA LEU A 376 -6.96 9.22 -14.84
C LEU A 376 -5.43 9.29 -14.70
N GLU A 377 -4.70 9.50 -15.80
CA GLU A 377 -3.26 9.72 -15.78
C GLU A 377 -2.87 10.97 -14.98
N ASP A 378 -3.67 12.04 -15.07
CA ASP A 378 -3.49 13.22 -14.24
C ASP A 378 -3.60 12.89 -12.75
N LEU A 379 -4.65 12.17 -12.34
CA LEU A 379 -4.86 11.79 -10.94
C LEU A 379 -3.75 10.85 -10.43
N LYS A 380 -3.33 9.85 -11.22
CA LYS A 380 -2.21 8.97 -10.85
C LYS A 380 -0.94 9.80 -10.61
N PHE A 381 -0.60 10.70 -11.54
CA PHE A 381 0.58 11.55 -11.39
C PHE A 381 0.45 12.52 -10.21
N ALA A 382 -0.72 13.14 -10.03
CA ALA A 382 -0.97 14.09 -8.95
C ALA A 382 -0.75 13.45 -7.58
N GLY A 383 -1.23 12.23 -7.38
CA GLY A 383 -1.02 11.49 -6.14
C GLY A 383 0.45 11.09 -5.93
N ILE A 384 1.13 10.58 -6.97
CA ILE A 384 2.57 10.27 -6.88
C ILE A 384 3.39 11.52 -6.53
N TYR A 385 3.08 12.66 -7.17
CA TYR A 385 3.70 13.95 -6.91
C TYR A 385 3.43 14.43 -5.47
N ALA A 386 2.18 14.41 -5.03
CA ALA A 386 1.78 14.83 -3.69
C ALA A 386 2.49 13.99 -2.61
N ASN A 387 2.45 12.66 -2.74
CA ASN A 387 3.12 11.74 -1.83
C ASN A 387 4.65 11.98 -1.81
N THR A 388 5.27 12.10 -2.98
CA THR A 388 6.70 12.42 -3.12
C THR A 388 7.04 13.71 -2.38
N MET A 389 6.33 14.81 -2.64
CA MET A 389 6.66 16.09 -2.01
C MET A 389 6.34 16.10 -0.51
N GLN A 390 5.24 15.46 -0.10
CA GLN A 390 4.83 15.35 1.29
C GLN A 390 5.85 14.57 2.12
N SER A 391 6.48 13.52 1.57
CA SER A 391 7.54 12.78 2.28
C SER A 391 8.71 13.68 2.67
N TYR A 392 9.14 14.58 1.78
CA TYR A 392 10.17 15.58 2.12
C TYR A 392 9.66 16.60 3.13
N LEU A 393 8.37 16.95 3.14
CA LEU A 393 7.85 17.77 4.22
C LEU A 393 7.85 17.00 5.54
N ASP A 394 7.55 15.70 5.58
CA ASP A 394 7.40 14.94 6.83
C ASP A 394 8.71 14.53 7.50
N VAL A 395 9.80 14.44 6.75
CA VAL A 395 11.13 14.16 7.31
C VAL A 395 11.52 15.22 8.35
N SER A 396 12.00 14.75 9.51
CA SER A 396 12.56 15.61 10.54
C SER A 396 13.95 16.11 10.11
N TYR A 397 14.04 17.38 9.70
CA TYR A 397 15.30 18.01 9.33
C TYR A 397 16.06 18.49 10.56
N TRP A 398 16.77 17.60 11.24
CA TRP A 398 17.67 17.98 12.32
C TRP A 398 18.79 18.90 11.81
N GLY A 399 18.74 20.18 12.18
CA GLY A 399 19.82 21.16 12.07
C GLY A 399 20.63 21.19 10.77
N TYR A 400 20.04 20.85 9.61
CA TYR A 400 20.62 20.80 8.25
C TYR A 400 22.16 20.96 8.16
N SER A 401 22.86 19.88 7.78
CA SER A 401 24.34 19.85 7.82
C SER A 401 25.02 20.89 6.91
N ASN A 402 26.14 21.43 7.39
CA ASN A 402 26.89 22.58 6.88
C ASN A 402 27.66 22.37 5.55
N LYS A 403 27.04 21.82 4.48
CA LYS A 403 27.74 21.64 3.19
C LYS A 403 27.36 22.62 2.09
N ASN A 404 26.26 23.36 2.20
CA ASN A 404 25.83 24.34 1.20
C ASN A 404 25.53 25.69 1.85
N ASN A 405 26.11 26.78 1.31
CA ASN A 405 25.56 28.11 1.56
C ASN A 405 24.16 28.21 0.93
N ASP A 406 23.35 29.19 1.36
CA ASP A 406 21.95 29.31 0.89
C ASP A 406 21.82 29.46 -0.63
N ILE A 407 22.85 29.98 -1.29
CA ILE A 407 22.93 30.07 -2.76
C ILE A 407 23.05 28.67 -3.39
N ALA A 408 23.92 27.82 -2.85
CA ALA A 408 24.09 26.44 -3.33
C ALA A 408 22.82 25.60 -3.09
N LEU A 409 22.16 25.80 -1.94
CA LEU A 409 20.84 25.19 -1.68
C LEU A 409 19.80 25.65 -2.71
N GLY A 410 19.75 26.96 -2.99
CA GLY A 410 18.87 27.50 -4.04
C GLY A 410 19.15 26.95 -5.42
N LYS A 411 20.43 26.78 -5.80
CA LYS A 411 20.82 26.14 -7.07
C LYS A 411 20.36 24.69 -7.15
N GLN A 412 20.51 23.93 -6.06
CA GLN A 412 20.03 22.55 -5.98
C GLN A 412 18.52 22.49 -6.16
N PHE A 413 17.76 23.31 -5.43
CA PHE A 413 16.30 23.35 -5.62
C PHE A 413 15.91 23.75 -7.05
N ALA A 414 16.56 24.75 -7.64
CA ALA A 414 16.30 25.16 -9.01
C ALA A 414 16.55 24.02 -10.01
N GLU A 415 17.60 23.22 -9.81
CA GLU A 415 17.88 22.02 -10.61
C GLU A 415 16.78 20.98 -10.46
N GLU A 416 16.37 20.66 -9.23
CA GLU A 416 15.28 19.70 -8.99
C GLU A 416 13.96 20.11 -9.66
N PHE A 417 13.58 21.40 -9.62
CA PHE A 417 12.36 21.86 -10.31
C PHE A 417 12.47 21.84 -11.83
N ARG A 418 13.65 22.13 -12.40
CA ARG A 418 13.88 21.94 -13.83
C ARG A 418 13.72 20.45 -14.21
N ASN A 419 14.18 19.55 -13.36
CA ASN A 419 14.01 18.10 -13.56
C ASN A 419 12.54 17.68 -13.47
N ILE A 420 11.77 18.14 -12.47
CA ILE A 420 10.31 17.90 -12.39
C ILE A 420 9.61 18.44 -13.64
N LYS A 421 9.96 19.64 -14.11
CA LYS A 421 9.38 20.21 -15.33
C LYS A 421 9.72 19.36 -16.57
N SER A 422 10.94 18.84 -16.64
CA SER A 422 11.35 17.90 -17.69
C SER A 422 10.55 16.59 -17.63
N ILE A 423 10.34 16.03 -16.43
CA ILE A 423 9.52 14.82 -16.22
C ILE A 423 8.09 15.08 -16.69
N THR A 424 7.41 16.09 -16.13
CA THR A 424 6.02 16.45 -16.47
C THR A 424 5.82 16.77 -17.95
N SER A 425 6.82 17.35 -18.63
CA SER A 425 6.74 17.62 -20.07
C SER A 425 6.78 16.38 -20.96
N LYS A 426 7.38 15.29 -20.46
CA LYS A 426 7.49 14.00 -21.18
C LYS A 426 6.31 13.07 -20.89
N LEU A 427 5.54 13.35 -19.84
CA LEU A 427 4.38 12.56 -19.47
C LEU A 427 3.13 13.04 -20.20
N ASN A 428 2.23 12.11 -20.46
CA ASN A 428 0.90 12.38 -21.01
C ASN A 428 -0.05 12.91 -19.93
N ILE A 429 0.30 14.04 -19.30
CA ILE A 429 -0.55 14.73 -18.33
C ILE A 429 -1.08 16.04 -18.91
N GLY A 430 -2.31 16.37 -18.52
CA GLY A 430 -3.08 17.53 -18.94
C GLY A 430 -2.44 18.85 -18.52
N GLU A 431 -2.72 19.89 -19.32
CA GLU A 431 -2.18 21.23 -19.10
C GLU A 431 -2.64 21.86 -17.79
N ASN A 432 -3.84 21.49 -17.32
CA ASN A 432 -4.37 21.95 -16.04
C ASN A 432 -3.50 21.46 -14.87
N LEU A 433 -3.16 20.16 -14.85
CA LEU A 433 -2.29 19.60 -13.83
C LEU A 433 -0.88 20.17 -13.90
N LYS A 434 -0.29 20.29 -15.11
CA LYS A 434 1.02 20.93 -15.31
C LYS A 434 1.08 22.32 -14.66
N LYS A 435 0.10 23.17 -14.95
CA LYS A 435 0.00 24.51 -14.34
C LYS A 435 -0.20 24.46 -12.83
N THR A 436 -0.98 23.50 -12.34
CA THR A 436 -1.21 23.31 -10.90
C THR A 436 0.10 22.99 -10.18
N ILE A 437 0.89 22.04 -10.70
CA ILE A 437 2.21 21.66 -10.18
C ILE A 437 3.21 22.83 -10.25
N GLU A 438 3.26 23.58 -11.36
CA GLU A 438 4.18 24.73 -11.45
C GLU A 438 3.90 25.77 -10.36
N LYS A 439 2.64 25.97 -9.99
CA LYS A 439 2.25 26.93 -8.96
C LYS A 439 2.54 26.45 -7.53
N THR A 440 2.75 25.15 -7.29
CA THR A 440 3.08 24.64 -5.95
C THR A 440 4.55 24.80 -5.57
N PHE A 441 5.46 24.98 -6.54
CA PHE A 441 6.91 24.99 -6.30
C PHE A 441 7.37 25.99 -5.25
N ARG A 442 6.96 27.26 -5.40
CA ARG A 442 7.36 28.32 -4.46
C ARG A 442 6.73 28.14 -3.07
N PRO A 443 5.42 27.87 -2.94
CA PRO A 443 4.81 27.52 -1.66
C PRO A 443 5.46 26.32 -0.97
N PHE A 444 5.77 25.25 -1.72
CA PHE A 444 6.44 24.07 -1.21
C PHE A 444 7.81 24.41 -0.62
N LEU A 445 8.65 25.14 -1.35
CA LEU A 445 9.96 25.56 -0.86
C LEU A 445 9.87 26.41 0.41
N ASN A 446 8.89 27.30 0.51
CA ASN A 446 8.69 28.08 1.72
C ASN A 446 8.42 27.18 2.93
N LYS A 447 7.51 26.20 2.79
CA LYS A 447 7.22 25.23 3.87
C LYS A 447 8.42 24.34 4.21
N LEU A 448 9.16 23.90 3.20
CA LEU A 448 10.38 23.11 3.41
C LEU A 448 11.43 23.91 4.18
N MET A 449 11.64 25.18 3.81
CA MET A 449 12.54 26.08 4.53
C MET A 449 12.04 26.39 5.95
N ASP A 450 10.73 26.53 6.18
CA ASP A 450 10.15 26.66 7.52
C ASP A 450 10.50 25.44 8.40
N LYS A 451 10.40 24.23 7.85
CA LYS A 451 10.79 23.00 8.56
C LYS A 451 12.28 22.96 8.87
N ILE A 452 13.13 23.36 7.93
CA ILE A 452 14.58 23.46 8.15
C ILE A 452 14.88 24.49 9.26
N ASP A 453 14.25 25.67 9.22
CA ASP A 453 14.41 26.71 10.24
C ASP A 453 13.99 26.22 11.64
N LYS A 454 12.89 25.45 11.73
CA LYS A 454 12.47 24.80 12.98
C LYS A 454 13.51 23.79 13.49
N GLY A 455 14.04 22.96 12.61
CA GLY A 455 15.09 22.01 12.97
C GLY A 455 16.41 22.68 13.39
N ILE A 456 16.72 23.85 12.84
CA ILE A 456 17.84 24.69 13.28
C ILE A 456 17.58 25.24 14.69
N GLU A 457 16.35 25.68 14.99
CA GLU A 457 15.96 26.15 16.32
C GLU A 457 16.08 25.04 17.38
N GLU A 458 15.66 23.82 17.05
CA GLU A 458 15.85 22.64 17.91
C GLU A 458 17.34 22.35 18.14
N ASN A 459 18.16 22.36 17.07
CA ASN A 459 19.60 22.18 17.18
C ASN A 459 20.29 23.26 18.02
N ARG A 460 19.77 24.50 18.08
CA ARG A 460 20.36 25.54 18.95
C ARG A 460 20.23 25.25 20.45
N LYS A 461 19.27 24.40 20.86
CA LYS A 461 19.04 24.06 22.28
C LYS A 461 20.14 23.14 22.82
N ASP A 462 20.60 22.20 21.99
CA ASP A 462 21.73 21.33 22.28
C ASP A 462 22.59 21.15 21.01
N PRO A 463 23.54 22.07 20.75
CA PRO A 463 24.26 22.14 19.48
C PRO A 463 25.09 20.89 19.18
N LEU A 464 24.72 20.18 18.12
CA LEU A 464 25.53 19.08 17.59
C LEU A 464 26.62 19.59 16.65
N LEU A 465 27.79 18.95 16.70
CA LEU A 465 28.93 19.27 15.85
C LEU A 465 28.54 19.11 14.36
N ASN A 466 28.80 20.14 13.54
CA ASN A 466 28.55 20.21 12.08
C ASN A 466 27.10 20.48 11.63
N LEU A 467 26.18 20.73 12.56
CA LEU A 467 24.84 21.20 12.23
C LEU A 467 24.76 22.73 12.19
N ARG A 468 23.90 23.25 11.32
CA ARG A 468 23.70 24.68 11.08
C ARG A 468 23.03 25.34 12.29
N LEU A 469 23.46 26.57 12.58
CA LEU A 469 22.91 27.41 13.65
C LEU A 469 22.24 28.69 13.13
N SER A 470 22.52 29.16 11.93
CA SER A 470 21.84 30.32 11.34
C SER A 470 20.60 29.90 10.55
N TYR A 471 19.54 30.70 10.56
CA TYR A 471 18.36 30.43 9.72
C TYR A 471 18.68 30.50 8.21
N ILE A 472 17.82 29.92 7.39
CA ILE A 472 17.92 29.95 5.92
C ILE A 472 17.72 31.38 5.39
N ASN A 473 18.66 31.89 4.59
CA ASN A 473 18.45 33.12 3.82
C ASN A 473 17.61 32.85 2.57
N ARG A 474 16.30 33.03 2.69
CA ARG A 474 15.33 32.79 1.60
C ARG A 474 15.58 33.65 0.37
N ILE A 475 16.07 34.89 0.54
CA ILE A 475 16.40 35.78 -0.58
C ILE A 475 17.54 35.16 -1.40
N ALA A 476 18.58 34.66 -0.72
CA ALA A 476 19.69 34.00 -1.39
C ALA A 476 19.26 32.70 -2.11
N VAL A 477 18.36 31.93 -1.49
CA VAL A 477 17.78 30.71 -2.11
C VAL A 477 17.01 31.07 -3.38
N PHE A 478 16.06 32.01 -3.32
CA PHE A 478 15.23 32.36 -4.48
C PHE A 478 15.99 33.13 -5.57
N ASN A 479 16.99 33.94 -5.22
CA ASN A 479 17.83 34.60 -6.22
C ASN A 479 18.60 33.60 -7.09
N ALA A 480 18.91 32.41 -6.57
CA ALA A 480 19.57 31.36 -7.32
C ALA A 480 18.70 30.75 -8.44
N PHE A 481 17.38 30.97 -8.45
CA PHE A 481 16.48 30.55 -9.53
C PHE A 481 16.55 31.46 -10.75
N SER A 482 17.09 32.67 -10.60
CA SER A 482 17.23 33.66 -11.68
C SER A 482 18.54 33.54 -12.45
N VAL A 483 19.36 32.54 -12.11
CA VAL A 483 20.66 32.21 -12.71
C VAL A 483 20.52 30.87 -13.43
#